data_AF-A0A022QS90-F1
#
_entry.id   AF-A0A022QS90-F1
#
_cell.length_a   1.000
_cell.length_b   1.000
_cell.length_c   1.000
_cell.angle_alpha   90.00
_cell.angle_beta   90.00
_cell.angle_gamma   90.00
#
_symmetry.space_group_name_H-M   'P 1'
#
loop_
_entity.id
_entity.type
_entity.pdbx_description
1 polymer ?
#
loop_
_entity_poly.entity_id
_entity_poly.type
_entity_poly.pdbx_seq_one_letter_code
_entity_poly.pdbx_strand_id
1 'polypeptide(L)'
;ASRSSRFFESEISDCLSYIHRFWTEKGVFSGRESEFCDIDDTSMGFRLLRLHGYDVDPEVFRNFKKGTKFSCWDRQMIESPSPIYSLYRASQIRFPGEEILDEAKVFAYKFLQDMLASNEEVLRDKWVISKHLPDEIRIGLEMPWYASLPRVVTRYYLQHYGAGNEVWIGKTLYRMQEISNDVYLELARLDFNRCQEQHQLEWHCMQEWYANFGVEQFGIRKKDLLIAYFLAAATIFEPARTKERILWAKSQIVCRMITSFLNNESTSPEQKSMFFTQFNYNIKLLHKAKSVKSIIGHDVVHTLISTLSQLFEGIFNKYTNHQLKDVWRVWSMKAEKGETTDYSADEAGLLVTTSNICAGHIAFNEDILFHNEYINLSKLTNKICHQLRQIQNRMEIGTSKSSINNMELEQDMQALVKLVLEESAIDRSIKQTFLYVAKTFYYSAYSTSEMIDAHVFKVLFEPIV
;
A
#
# COMPACT_ATOMS: atom_id res chain seq x y z
N ALA A 1 6.31 -7.71 1.66
CA ALA A 1 5.95 -9.05 1.14
C ALA A 1 5.10 -8.91 -0.12
N SER A 2 5.35 -9.73 -1.16
CA SER A 2 4.49 -9.87 -2.33
C SER A 2 4.17 -11.35 -2.58
N ARG A 3 2.90 -11.62 -2.90
CA ARG A 3 2.41 -12.66 -3.84
C ARG A 3 2.46 -14.11 -3.39
N SER A 4 3.64 -14.66 -3.17
CA SER A 4 3.83 -15.99 -2.57
C SER A 4 4.94 -15.96 -1.52
N SER A 5 5.64 -14.83 -1.37
CA SER A 5 6.75 -14.65 -0.43
C SER A 5 6.36 -14.93 1.02
N ARG A 6 5.08 -14.75 1.38
CA ARG A 6 4.56 -15.05 2.73
C ARG A 6 4.64 -16.53 3.10
N PHE A 7 4.84 -17.42 2.14
CA PHE A 7 5.07 -18.84 2.40
C PHE A 7 6.54 -19.15 2.69
N PHE A 8 7.43 -18.17 2.50
CA PHE A 8 8.88 -18.35 2.53
C PHE A 8 9.55 -17.26 3.39
N GLU A 9 8.87 -16.78 4.44
CA GLU A 9 9.38 -15.65 5.24
C GLU A 9 10.69 -16.00 5.94
N SER A 10 10.84 -17.23 6.44
CA SER A 10 12.08 -17.76 7.01
C SER A 10 13.22 -17.78 5.98
N GLU A 11 12.98 -18.37 4.82
CA GLU A 11 13.95 -18.55 3.76
C GLU A 11 14.40 -17.21 3.18
N ILE A 12 13.47 -16.27 3.01
CA ILE A 12 13.77 -14.90 2.60
C ILE A 12 14.63 -14.21 3.65
N SER A 13 14.32 -14.37 4.95
CA SER A 13 15.12 -13.78 6.02
C SER A 13 16.55 -14.35 6.04
N ASP A 14 16.71 -15.65 5.85
CA ASP A 14 18.03 -16.30 5.77
C ASP A 14 18.82 -15.81 4.55
N CYS A 15 18.19 -15.73 3.38
CA CYS A 15 18.80 -15.20 2.16
C CYS A 15 19.24 -13.74 2.31
N LEU A 16 18.41 -12.89 2.91
CA LEU A 16 18.75 -11.48 3.12
C LEU A 16 19.84 -11.30 4.17
N SER A 17 19.83 -12.12 5.23
CA SER A 17 20.90 -12.17 6.23
C SER A 17 22.23 -12.54 5.57
N TYR A 18 22.21 -13.51 4.64
CA TYR A 18 23.38 -13.89 3.86
C TYR A 18 23.89 -12.74 2.98
N ILE A 19 23.00 -12.09 2.23
CA ILE A 19 23.36 -10.94 1.37
C ILE A 19 23.95 -9.81 2.22
N HIS A 20 23.31 -9.47 3.34
CA HIS A 20 23.77 -8.42 4.25
C HIS A 20 25.18 -8.71 4.79
N ARG A 21 25.47 -9.98 5.13
CA ARG A 21 26.80 -10.39 5.62
C ARG A 21 27.93 -10.09 4.63
N PHE A 22 27.65 -10.12 3.32
CA PHE A 22 28.62 -9.83 2.26
C PHE A 22 28.42 -8.45 1.63
N TRP A 23 27.54 -7.63 2.20
CA TRP A 23 27.32 -6.26 1.74
C TRP A 23 28.57 -5.41 2.00
N THR A 24 28.93 -4.54 1.05
CA THR A 24 30.10 -3.66 1.18
C THR A 24 29.77 -2.24 0.71
N GLU A 25 30.54 -1.25 1.20
CA GLU A 25 30.45 0.15 0.76
C GLU A 25 30.77 0.36 -0.73
N LYS A 26 31.42 -0.61 -1.38
CA LYS A 26 31.71 -0.59 -2.83
C LYS A 26 30.53 -1.09 -3.67
N GLY A 27 29.59 -1.79 -3.05
CA GLY A 27 28.54 -2.56 -3.73
C GLY A 27 28.81 -4.06 -3.67
N VAL A 28 28.00 -4.81 -4.41
CA VAL A 28 28.05 -6.28 -4.47
C VAL A 28 27.99 -6.78 -5.92
N PHE A 29 28.24 -8.07 -6.08
CA PHE A 29 28.15 -8.80 -7.33
C PHE A 29 27.56 -10.19 -7.07
N SER A 30 27.14 -10.87 -8.13
CA SER A 30 26.57 -12.22 -8.08
C SER A 30 27.46 -13.25 -7.36
N GLY A 31 28.77 -13.03 -7.33
CA GLY A 31 29.73 -13.79 -6.52
C GLY A 31 30.05 -13.10 -5.20
N ARG A 32 29.98 -13.85 -4.08
CA ARG A 32 30.48 -13.39 -2.78
C ARG A 32 31.97 -13.05 -2.85
N GLU A 33 32.40 -12.08 -2.03
CA GLU A 33 33.82 -11.68 -1.90
C GLU A 33 34.45 -11.26 -3.24
N SER A 34 33.63 -10.84 -4.20
CA SER A 34 34.09 -10.32 -5.48
C SER A 34 34.76 -8.96 -5.30
N GLU A 35 35.89 -8.75 -5.97
CA GLU A 35 36.51 -7.42 -6.09
C GLU A 35 35.76 -6.52 -7.09
N PHE A 36 34.92 -7.12 -7.93
CA PHE A 36 34.04 -6.44 -8.87
C PHE A 36 32.65 -6.25 -8.25
N CYS A 37 32.01 -5.14 -8.57
CA CYS A 37 30.62 -4.86 -8.24
C CYS A 37 29.88 -4.35 -9.48
N ASP A 38 28.56 -4.58 -9.53
CA ASP A 38 27.70 -4.02 -10.56
C ASP A 38 26.48 -3.32 -9.96
N ILE A 39 25.87 -2.44 -10.75
CA ILE A 39 24.73 -1.64 -10.30
C ILE A 39 23.44 -2.46 -10.20
N ASP A 40 23.30 -3.58 -10.93
CA ASP A 40 22.09 -4.40 -10.90
C ASP A 40 21.97 -5.11 -9.56
N ASP A 41 22.98 -5.91 -9.21
CA ASP A 41 23.07 -6.65 -7.96
C ASP A 41 23.09 -5.70 -6.77
N THR A 42 23.83 -4.59 -6.86
CA THR A 42 23.85 -3.58 -5.80
C THR A 42 22.47 -2.92 -5.62
N SER A 43 21.79 -2.54 -6.71
CA SER A 43 20.44 -1.95 -6.60
C SER A 43 19.41 -2.94 -6.06
N MET A 44 19.47 -4.19 -6.50
CA MET A 44 18.58 -5.25 -6.02
C MET A 44 18.81 -5.55 -4.54
N GLY A 45 20.07 -5.74 -4.14
CA GLY A 45 20.47 -5.96 -2.76
C GLY A 45 20.08 -4.79 -1.86
N PHE A 46 20.45 -3.55 -2.23
CA PHE A 46 20.07 -2.34 -1.50
C PHE A 46 18.57 -2.27 -1.27
N ARG A 47 17.80 -2.44 -2.36
CA ARG A 47 16.34 -2.34 -2.30
C ARG A 47 15.74 -3.40 -1.40
N LEU A 48 16.16 -4.65 -1.54
CA LEU A 48 15.62 -5.77 -0.78
C LEU A 48 16.02 -5.70 0.70
N LEU A 49 17.29 -5.39 1.00
CA LEU A 49 17.79 -5.20 2.36
C LEU A 49 17.03 -4.08 3.08
N ARG A 50 16.96 -2.89 2.48
CA ARG A 50 16.22 -1.75 3.07
C ARG A 50 14.74 -2.05 3.25
N LEU A 51 14.09 -2.66 2.25
CA LEU A 51 12.70 -3.11 2.37
C LEU A 51 12.51 -4.23 3.39
N HIS A 52 13.57 -4.76 4.01
CA HIS A 52 13.50 -5.70 5.12
C HIS A 52 14.06 -5.17 6.44
N GLY A 53 14.38 -3.87 6.50
CA GLY A 53 14.80 -3.20 7.74
C GLY A 53 16.31 -3.24 8.01
N TYR A 54 17.11 -3.71 7.06
CA TYR A 54 18.56 -3.61 7.16
C TYR A 54 19.02 -2.18 6.89
N ASP A 55 20.00 -1.72 7.66
CA ASP A 55 20.66 -0.45 7.43
C ASP A 55 21.65 -0.58 6.27
N VAL A 56 21.37 0.14 5.18
CA VAL A 56 22.20 0.16 3.98
C VAL A 56 22.37 1.60 3.49
N ASP A 57 23.62 2.00 3.35
CA ASP A 57 24.00 3.35 2.95
C ASP A 57 23.77 3.56 1.44
N PRO A 58 22.95 4.57 1.03
CA PRO A 58 22.76 4.89 -0.39
C PRO A 58 24.04 5.38 -1.07
N GLU A 59 25.06 5.79 -0.32
CA GLU A 59 26.32 6.28 -0.86
C GLU A 59 27.11 5.22 -1.65
N VAL A 60 26.74 3.95 -1.48
CA VAL A 60 27.20 2.83 -2.35
C VAL A 60 27.02 3.14 -3.84
N PHE A 61 25.99 3.91 -4.21
CA PHE A 61 25.70 4.25 -5.61
C PHE A 61 26.68 5.27 -6.20
N ARG A 62 27.47 5.99 -5.39
CA ARG A 62 28.52 6.90 -5.92
C ARG A 62 29.56 6.14 -6.73
N ASN A 63 29.82 4.87 -6.42
CA ASN A 63 30.78 4.03 -7.15
C ASN A 63 30.40 3.82 -8.63
N PHE A 64 29.11 3.92 -8.95
CA PHE A 64 28.57 3.74 -10.30
C PHE A 64 28.24 5.06 -11.00
N LYS A 65 28.43 6.19 -10.32
CA LYS A 65 28.09 7.52 -10.85
C LYS A 65 29.30 8.18 -11.51
N LYS A 66 29.08 8.76 -12.69
CA LYS A 66 30.06 9.56 -13.43
C LYS A 66 29.41 10.81 -14.00
N GLY A 67 29.74 11.96 -13.40
CA GLY A 67 29.04 13.21 -13.71
C GLY A 67 27.56 13.07 -13.36
N THR A 68 26.67 13.26 -14.34
CA THR A 68 25.21 13.16 -14.19
C THR A 68 24.64 11.79 -14.57
N LYS A 69 25.49 10.82 -14.92
CA LYS A 69 25.08 9.48 -15.39
C LYS A 69 25.45 8.39 -14.40
N PHE A 70 24.73 7.28 -14.47
CA PHE A 70 25.05 6.03 -13.78
C PHE A 70 25.37 4.94 -14.81
N SER A 71 26.35 4.08 -14.50
CA SER A 71 26.77 2.97 -15.37
C SER A 71 26.58 1.62 -14.70
N CYS A 72 26.39 0.56 -15.51
CA CYS A 72 26.23 -0.81 -15.03
C CYS A 72 27.44 -1.32 -14.23
N TRP A 73 28.64 -0.85 -14.58
CA TRP A 73 29.90 -1.23 -13.95
C TRP A 73 30.62 -0.01 -13.41
N ASP A 74 31.48 -0.23 -12.42
CA ASP A 74 32.49 0.75 -12.07
C ASP A 74 33.39 1.01 -13.31
N ARG A 75 33.81 2.26 -13.51
CA ARG A 75 34.81 2.64 -14.54
C ARG A 75 34.45 2.41 -16.01
N GLN A 76 33.38 1.71 -16.37
CA GLN A 76 32.90 1.60 -17.77
C GLN A 76 31.70 2.52 -18.05
N MET A 77 31.32 2.69 -19.32
CA MET A 77 30.11 3.43 -19.76
C MET A 77 29.17 2.47 -20.46
N ILE A 78 28.80 1.40 -19.75
CA ILE A 78 27.81 0.43 -20.23
C ILE A 78 26.51 0.74 -19.51
N GLU A 79 25.48 1.07 -20.27
CA GLU A 79 24.11 1.18 -19.80
C GLU A 79 23.31 0.04 -20.44
N SER A 80 22.39 -0.56 -19.68
CA SER A 80 21.46 -1.59 -20.14
C SER A 80 20.12 -1.42 -19.41
N PRO A 81 18.98 -1.76 -20.01
CA PRO A 81 17.68 -1.58 -19.38
C PRO A 81 17.47 -2.31 -18.04
N SER A 82 17.86 -3.59 -17.89
CA SER A 82 17.59 -4.34 -16.66
C SER A 82 18.30 -3.76 -15.43
N PRO A 83 19.62 -3.43 -15.47
CA PRO A 83 20.30 -2.86 -14.32
C PRO A 83 19.79 -1.46 -13.98
N ILE A 84 19.48 -0.64 -15.00
CA ILE A 84 18.95 0.71 -14.78
C ILE A 84 17.52 0.67 -14.24
N TYR A 85 16.72 -0.34 -14.62
CA TYR A 85 15.42 -0.58 -14.00
C TYR A 85 15.53 -1.01 -12.55
N SER A 86 16.52 -1.85 -12.20
CA SER A 86 16.83 -2.16 -10.79
C SER A 86 17.21 -0.90 -10.00
N LEU A 87 18.06 -0.03 -10.56
CA LEU A 87 18.41 1.28 -9.97
C LEU A 87 17.18 2.17 -9.79
N TYR A 88 16.32 2.26 -10.80
CA TYR A 88 15.07 3.02 -10.72
C TYR A 88 14.20 2.53 -9.56
N ARG A 89 14.01 1.21 -9.41
CA ARG A 89 13.22 0.65 -8.30
C ARG A 89 13.88 0.92 -6.94
N ALA A 90 15.21 0.85 -6.85
CA ALA A 90 15.96 1.14 -5.62
C ALA A 90 15.85 2.61 -5.20
N SER A 91 15.93 3.53 -6.15
CA SER A 91 15.83 4.98 -5.90
C SER A 91 14.47 5.42 -5.32
N GLN A 92 13.42 4.62 -5.49
CA GLN A 92 12.07 4.97 -5.04
C GLN A 92 11.83 4.77 -3.54
N ILE A 93 12.72 4.05 -2.84
CA ILE A 93 12.64 3.79 -1.39
C ILE A 93 13.61 4.68 -0.58
N ARG A 94 13.91 5.86 -1.12
CA ARG A 94 14.82 6.84 -0.52
C ARG A 94 14.23 7.52 0.70
N PHE A 95 15.11 7.85 1.64
CA PHE A 95 14.84 8.63 2.84
C PHE A 95 15.13 10.12 2.61
N PRO A 96 14.63 11.02 3.49
CA PRO A 96 14.90 12.44 3.37
C PRO A 96 16.41 12.75 3.38
N GLY A 97 16.88 13.51 2.40
CA GLY A 97 18.28 13.96 2.29
C GLY A 97 19.21 13.03 1.51
N GLU A 98 18.72 11.89 1.01
CA GLU A 98 19.53 10.95 0.21
C GLU A 98 19.65 11.41 -1.27
N GLU A 99 20.37 12.50 -1.50
CA GLU A 99 20.48 13.17 -2.82
C GLU A 99 20.94 12.23 -3.95
N ILE A 100 21.85 11.28 -3.65
CA ILE A 100 22.34 10.31 -4.64
C ILE A 100 21.21 9.47 -5.26
N LEU A 101 20.15 9.19 -4.48
CA LEU A 101 18.98 8.46 -4.97
C LEU A 101 18.01 9.36 -5.74
N ASP A 102 17.92 10.65 -5.42
CA ASP A 102 17.18 11.61 -6.26
C ASP A 102 17.82 11.68 -7.65
N GLU A 103 19.14 11.80 -7.71
CA GLU A 103 19.89 11.80 -8.97
C GLU A 103 19.73 10.49 -9.74
N ALA A 104 19.81 9.35 -9.05
CA ALA A 104 19.60 8.03 -9.63
C ALA A 104 18.19 7.88 -10.21
N LYS A 105 17.15 8.35 -9.50
CA LYS A 105 15.76 8.31 -9.95
C LYS A 105 15.57 9.10 -11.24
N VAL A 106 16.09 10.34 -11.29
CA VAL A 106 15.97 11.22 -12.46
C VAL A 106 16.68 10.62 -13.67
N PHE A 107 17.92 10.16 -13.49
CA PHE A 107 18.69 9.52 -14.56
C PHE A 107 17.99 8.25 -15.07
N ALA A 108 17.66 7.33 -14.16
CA ALA A 108 17.12 6.02 -14.54
C ALA A 108 15.75 6.16 -15.21
N TYR A 109 14.87 7.02 -14.68
CA TYR A 109 13.56 7.28 -15.29
C TYR A 109 13.72 7.81 -16.72
N LYS A 110 14.57 8.81 -16.93
CA LYS A 110 14.80 9.38 -18.26
C LYS A 110 15.38 8.35 -19.23
N PHE A 111 16.40 7.61 -18.80
CA PHE A 111 17.01 6.56 -19.61
C PHE A 111 15.97 5.51 -20.05
N LEU A 112 15.14 5.02 -19.13
CA LEU A 112 14.14 4.00 -19.42
C LEU A 112 13.01 4.54 -20.33
N GLN A 113 12.61 5.80 -20.15
CA GLN A 113 11.65 6.46 -21.06
C GLN A 113 12.20 6.60 -22.47
N ASP A 114 13.42 7.11 -22.62
CA ASP A 114 14.09 7.28 -23.92
C ASP A 114 14.24 5.90 -24.62
N MET A 115 14.55 4.86 -23.85
CA MET A 115 14.63 3.47 -24.35
C MET A 115 13.28 2.89 -24.79
N LEU A 116 12.18 3.23 -24.11
CA LEU A 116 10.85 2.81 -24.54
C LEU A 116 10.33 3.59 -25.76
N ALA A 117 10.78 4.83 -25.93
CA ALA A 117 10.36 5.71 -27.04
C ALA A 117 11.12 5.45 -28.34
N SER A 118 12.31 4.84 -28.28
CA SER A 118 13.22 4.68 -29.43
C SER A 118 12.80 3.64 -30.49
N ASN A 119 11.61 3.03 -30.37
CA ASN A 119 10.93 2.28 -31.43
C ASN A 119 11.76 1.18 -32.12
N GLU A 120 12.58 0.44 -31.36
CA GLU A 120 13.01 -0.90 -31.78
C GLU A 120 12.05 -1.92 -31.17
N GLU A 121 11.47 -2.79 -31.99
CA GLU A 121 10.50 -3.86 -31.64
C GLU A 121 11.00 -4.83 -30.55
N VAL A 122 12.22 -4.67 -30.03
CA VAL A 122 12.75 -5.38 -28.88
C VAL A 122 13.65 -4.42 -28.11
N LEU A 123 13.28 -4.08 -26.87
CA LEU A 123 14.20 -3.47 -25.92
C LEU A 123 15.38 -4.44 -25.72
N ARG A 124 16.54 -4.11 -26.29
CA ARG A 124 17.73 -4.97 -26.28
C ARG A 124 18.46 -4.84 -24.96
N ASP A 125 18.13 -5.72 -24.02
CA ASP A 125 18.95 -5.89 -22.85
C ASP A 125 20.21 -6.72 -23.17
N LYS A 126 21.35 -6.32 -22.59
CA LYS A 126 22.66 -6.95 -22.84
C LYS A 126 22.86 -8.23 -22.04
N TRP A 127 22.05 -8.45 -21.01
CA TRP A 127 22.27 -9.46 -19.97
C TRP A 127 21.13 -10.48 -19.90
N VAL A 128 19.94 -10.15 -20.39
CA VAL A 128 18.79 -11.06 -20.42
C VAL A 128 18.00 -11.00 -21.72
N ILE A 129 17.60 -12.16 -22.22
CA ILE A 129 16.60 -12.32 -23.27
C ILE A 129 15.27 -12.58 -22.58
N SER A 130 14.49 -11.51 -22.38
CA SER A 130 13.14 -11.57 -21.83
C SER A 130 12.17 -10.84 -22.74
N LYS A 131 11.18 -11.57 -23.25
CA LYS A 131 10.16 -11.06 -24.18
C LYS A 131 9.36 -9.89 -23.57
N HIS A 132 9.16 -9.92 -22.26
CA HIS A 132 8.24 -9.03 -21.56
C HIS A 132 8.94 -7.95 -20.73
N LEU A 133 10.27 -7.86 -20.79
CA LEU A 133 11.02 -6.80 -20.14
C LEU A 133 10.54 -5.38 -20.51
N PRO A 134 10.23 -5.04 -21.79
CA PRO A 134 9.67 -3.73 -22.10
C PRO A 134 8.33 -3.46 -21.39
N ASP A 135 7.48 -4.49 -21.26
CA ASP A 135 6.19 -4.38 -20.58
C ASP A 135 6.36 -4.18 -19.07
N GLU A 136 7.27 -4.94 -18.44
CA GLU A 136 7.60 -4.77 -17.02
C GLU A 136 8.14 -3.37 -16.71
N ILE A 137 9.05 -2.86 -17.56
CA ILE A 137 9.60 -1.51 -17.41
C ILE A 137 8.48 -0.48 -17.57
N ARG A 138 7.68 -0.55 -18.64
CA ARG A 138 6.59 0.39 -18.90
C ARG A 138 5.63 0.48 -17.72
N ILE A 139 5.18 -0.67 -17.22
CA ILE A 139 4.28 -0.77 -16.07
C ILE A 139 4.94 -0.20 -14.81
N GLY A 140 6.24 -0.47 -14.61
CA GLY A 140 6.99 0.08 -13.47
C GLY A 140 7.15 1.60 -13.52
N LEU A 141 7.26 2.20 -14.71
CA LEU A 141 7.30 3.66 -14.88
C LEU A 141 5.91 4.29 -14.70
N GLU A 142 4.85 3.60 -15.13
CA GLU A 142 3.46 4.04 -14.98
C GLU A 142 2.94 3.93 -13.54
N MET A 143 3.50 3.04 -12.73
CA MET A 143 3.10 2.84 -11.34
C MET A 143 4.27 3.07 -10.37
N PRO A 144 4.47 4.31 -9.89
CA PRO A 144 5.50 4.57 -8.88
C PRO A 144 5.24 3.74 -7.62
N TRP A 145 6.27 3.51 -6.83
CA TRP A 145 6.23 2.61 -5.68
C TRP A 145 5.19 3.04 -4.65
N TYR A 146 5.01 4.35 -4.43
CA TYR A 146 3.97 4.89 -3.54
C TYR A 146 2.55 4.58 -4.03
N ALA A 147 2.31 4.53 -5.34
CA ALA A 147 1.04 4.12 -5.93
C ALA A 147 0.93 2.60 -6.16
N SER A 148 1.96 1.83 -5.86
CA SER A 148 1.97 0.39 -6.14
C SER A 148 1.29 -0.42 -5.05
N LEU A 149 0.07 -0.90 -5.32
CA LEU A 149 -0.63 -1.85 -4.45
C LEU A 149 -0.17 -3.30 -4.72
N PRO A 150 0.07 -4.13 -3.69
CA PRO A 150 0.60 -5.49 -3.81
C PRO A 150 -0.07 -6.33 -4.90
N ARG A 151 -1.40 -6.45 -4.89
CA ARG A 151 -2.15 -7.28 -5.85
C ARG A 151 -2.22 -6.71 -7.25
N VAL A 152 -2.24 -5.39 -7.39
CA VAL A 152 -2.22 -4.74 -8.72
C VAL A 152 -0.92 -5.08 -9.43
N VAL A 153 0.22 -4.80 -8.79
CA VAL A 153 1.52 -5.10 -9.39
C VAL A 153 1.65 -6.63 -9.60
N THR A 154 0.94 -7.47 -8.83
CA THR A 154 0.97 -8.96 -8.95
C THR A 154 0.38 -9.39 -10.23
N ARG A 155 -0.81 -8.85 -10.45
CA ARG A 155 -1.64 -9.18 -11.57
C ARG A 155 -0.89 -8.93 -12.87
N TYR A 156 -0.11 -7.84 -12.92
CA TYR A 156 0.75 -7.54 -14.06
C TYR A 156 2.02 -8.37 -14.09
N TYR A 157 2.73 -8.56 -12.98
CA TYR A 157 3.97 -9.35 -13.01
C TYR A 157 3.75 -10.79 -13.48
N LEU A 158 2.63 -11.42 -13.09
CA LEU A 158 2.27 -12.77 -13.56
C LEU A 158 2.04 -12.86 -15.08
N GLN A 159 1.72 -11.74 -15.75
CA GLN A 159 1.58 -11.71 -17.21
C GLN A 159 2.92 -11.65 -17.93
N HIS A 160 3.97 -11.21 -17.25
CA HIS A 160 5.26 -10.86 -17.84
C HIS A 160 6.40 -11.78 -17.36
N TYR A 161 6.22 -12.50 -16.26
CA TYR A 161 7.21 -13.45 -15.77
C TYR A 161 7.49 -14.54 -16.81
N GLY A 162 8.74 -14.60 -17.29
CA GLY A 162 9.11 -15.49 -18.40
C GLY A 162 9.25 -16.97 -18.02
N ALA A 163 9.29 -17.27 -16.72
CA ALA A 163 9.45 -18.62 -16.17
C ALA A 163 10.61 -19.38 -16.85
N GLY A 164 10.45 -20.65 -17.22
CA GLY A 164 11.54 -21.43 -17.85
C GLY A 164 12.09 -20.87 -19.18
N ASN A 165 11.44 -19.85 -19.76
CA ASN A 165 11.83 -19.26 -21.05
C ASN A 165 12.86 -18.13 -20.93
N GLU A 166 13.17 -17.63 -19.73
CA GLU A 166 14.18 -16.59 -19.56
C GLU A 166 15.59 -17.14 -19.80
N VAL A 167 16.37 -16.42 -20.61
CA VAL A 167 17.74 -16.79 -20.95
C VAL A 167 18.67 -15.64 -20.60
N TRP A 168 19.72 -15.94 -19.85
CA TRP A 168 20.73 -14.98 -19.44
C TRP A 168 21.91 -15.02 -20.40
N ILE A 169 22.52 -13.86 -20.61
CA ILE A 169 23.63 -13.64 -21.54
C ILE A 169 24.89 -13.39 -20.71
N GLY A 170 25.79 -14.37 -20.70
CA GLY A 170 27.15 -14.25 -20.15
C GLY A 170 28.20 -14.46 -21.25
N LYS A 171 29.29 -15.15 -20.92
CA LYS A 171 30.22 -15.68 -21.95
C LYS A 171 29.52 -16.66 -22.90
N THR A 172 28.53 -17.37 -22.39
CA THR A 172 27.60 -18.24 -23.12
C THR A 172 26.19 -17.94 -22.66
N LEU A 173 25.18 -18.40 -23.41
CA LEU A 173 23.80 -18.39 -22.95
C LEU A 173 23.63 -19.40 -21.81
N TYR A 174 22.90 -19.01 -20.77
CA TYR A 174 22.61 -19.89 -19.62
C TYR A 174 21.21 -19.62 -19.06
N ARG A 175 20.74 -20.52 -18.19
CA ARG A 175 19.46 -20.41 -17.48
C ARG A 175 19.70 -20.55 -15.98
N MET A 176 18.91 -19.83 -15.18
CA MET A 176 18.97 -19.89 -13.72
C MET A 176 17.66 -20.49 -13.19
N GLN A 177 17.61 -21.82 -13.08
CA GLN A 177 16.39 -22.56 -12.71
C GLN A 177 15.87 -22.18 -11.32
N GLU A 178 16.75 -21.81 -10.39
CA GLU A 178 16.38 -21.36 -9.04
C GLU A 178 15.73 -19.96 -9.01
N ILE A 179 15.82 -19.20 -10.12
CA ILE A 179 15.28 -17.84 -10.26
C ILE A 179 14.08 -17.81 -11.21
N SER A 180 14.20 -18.51 -12.35
CA SER A 180 13.19 -18.55 -13.40
C SER A 180 12.76 -19.98 -13.71
N ASN A 181 11.57 -20.35 -13.25
CA ASN A 181 11.01 -21.68 -13.45
C ASN A 181 9.47 -21.66 -13.43
N ASP A 182 8.87 -22.72 -14.00
CA ASP A 182 7.43 -22.85 -14.14
C ASP A 182 6.73 -23.17 -12.82
N VAL A 183 7.44 -23.76 -11.84
CA VAL A 183 6.88 -24.09 -10.52
C VAL A 183 6.50 -22.83 -9.75
N TYR A 184 7.34 -21.78 -9.81
CA TYR A 184 7.03 -20.49 -9.19
C TYR A 184 5.83 -19.81 -9.86
N LEU A 185 5.74 -19.89 -11.19
CA LEU A 185 4.60 -19.34 -11.94
C LEU A 185 3.29 -20.07 -11.58
N GLU A 186 3.32 -21.40 -11.52
CA GLU A 186 2.17 -22.22 -11.17
C GLU A 186 1.71 -21.95 -9.73
N LEU A 187 2.63 -21.95 -8.76
CA LEU A 187 2.33 -21.63 -7.37
C LEU A 187 1.69 -20.24 -7.25
N ALA A 188 2.28 -19.24 -7.91
CA ALA A 188 1.78 -17.87 -7.84
C ALA A 188 0.43 -17.70 -8.53
N ARG A 189 0.17 -18.45 -9.62
CA ARG A 189 -1.15 -18.51 -10.28
C ARG A 189 -2.21 -19.10 -9.35
N LEU A 190 -1.95 -20.29 -8.80
CA LEU A 190 -2.88 -20.98 -7.91
C LEU A 190 -3.19 -20.13 -6.67
N ASP A 191 -2.16 -19.53 -6.07
CA ASP A 191 -2.33 -18.66 -4.92
C ASP A 191 -3.09 -17.38 -5.26
N PHE A 192 -2.83 -16.79 -6.43
CA PHE A 192 -3.56 -15.61 -6.89
C PHE A 192 -5.04 -15.89 -7.02
N ASN A 193 -5.40 -16.98 -7.72
CA ASN A 193 -6.79 -17.35 -7.98
C ASN A 193 -7.51 -17.73 -6.68
N ARG A 194 -6.86 -18.48 -5.77
CA ARG A 194 -7.42 -18.79 -4.45
C ARG A 194 -7.76 -17.53 -3.63
N CYS A 195 -6.86 -16.54 -3.61
CA CYS A 195 -7.15 -15.27 -2.94
C CYS A 195 -8.31 -14.54 -3.63
N GLN A 196 -8.33 -14.53 -4.96
CA GLN A 196 -9.37 -13.86 -5.75
C GLN A 196 -10.76 -14.45 -5.51
N GLU A 197 -10.89 -15.77 -5.46
CA GLU A 197 -12.16 -16.44 -5.13
C GLU A 197 -12.67 -16.03 -3.74
N GLN A 198 -11.79 -16.03 -2.74
CA GLN A 198 -12.12 -15.54 -1.40
C GLN A 198 -12.58 -14.07 -1.43
N HIS A 199 -11.94 -13.23 -2.24
CA HIS A 199 -12.31 -11.83 -2.37
C HIS A 199 -13.66 -11.62 -3.06
N GLN A 200 -14.02 -12.50 -4.01
CA GLN A 200 -15.34 -12.47 -4.66
C GLN A 200 -16.47 -12.85 -3.69
N LEU A 201 -16.24 -13.84 -2.81
CA LEU A 201 -17.18 -14.21 -1.75
C LEU A 201 -17.38 -13.06 -0.75
N GLU A 202 -16.27 -12.45 -0.32
CA GLU A 202 -16.29 -11.28 0.54
C GLU A 202 -17.02 -10.09 -0.09
N TRP A 203 -16.80 -9.85 -1.40
CA TRP A 203 -17.50 -8.82 -2.14
C TRP A 203 -19.02 -9.04 -2.14
N HIS A 204 -19.48 -10.27 -2.30
CA HIS A 204 -20.90 -10.60 -2.20
C HIS A 204 -21.48 -10.20 -0.84
N CYS A 205 -20.80 -10.55 0.27
CA CYS A 205 -21.21 -10.14 1.61
C CYS A 205 -21.19 -8.61 1.81
N MET A 206 -20.24 -7.90 1.17
CA MET A 206 -20.19 -6.44 1.21
C MET A 206 -21.39 -5.81 0.50
N GLN A 207 -21.83 -6.37 -0.63
CA GLN A 207 -23.02 -5.91 -1.35
C GLN A 207 -24.30 -6.10 -0.53
N GLU A 208 -24.45 -7.24 0.16
CA GLU A 208 -25.57 -7.49 1.07
C GLU A 208 -25.58 -6.50 2.23
N TRP A 209 -24.42 -6.27 2.86
CA TRP A 209 -24.28 -5.28 3.92
C TRP A 209 -24.67 -3.88 3.45
N TYR A 210 -24.23 -3.46 2.27
CA TYR A 210 -24.59 -2.17 1.70
C TYR A 210 -26.10 -1.99 1.53
N ALA A 211 -26.79 -3.03 1.04
CA ALA A 211 -28.23 -3.01 0.84
C ALA A 211 -29.01 -3.00 2.17
N ASN A 212 -28.57 -3.80 3.16
CA ASN A 212 -29.26 -3.97 4.43
C ASN A 212 -29.15 -2.76 5.36
N PHE A 213 -28.09 -1.96 5.23
CA PHE A 213 -27.80 -0.84 6.14
C PHE A 213 -28.00 0.54 5.52
N GLY A 214 -28.69 0.62 4.38
CA GLY A 214 -29.12 1.90 3.80
C GLY A 214 -27.97 2.84 3.45
N VAL A 215 -26.78 2.30 3.11
CA VAL A 215 -25.57 3.08 2.82
C VAL A 215 -25.79 4.08 1.67
N GLU A 216 -26.63 3.71 0.70
CA GLU A 216 -27.02 4.56 -0.44
C GLU A 216 -27.68 5.88 -0.01
N GLN A 217 -28.37 5.91 1.14
CA GLN A 217 -29.04 7.11 1.66
C GLN A 217 -28.07 8.27 1.96
N PHE A 218 -26.78 7.98 2.09
CA PHE A 218 -25.72 8.95 2.37
C PHE A 218 -24.98 9.41 1.09
N GLY A 219 -25.51 9.10 -0.10
CA GLY A 219 -24.93 9.48 -1.39
C GLY A 219 -23.74 8.60 -1.83
N ILE A 220 -23.54 7.46 -1.16
CA ILE A 220 -22.45 6.53 -1.47
C ILE A 220 -22.96 5.49 -2.46
N ARG A 221 -22.33 5.40 -3.64
CA ARG A 221 -22.76 4.47 -4.70
C ARG A 221 -22.16 3.08 -4.47
N LYS A 222 -22.71 2.05 -5.11
CA LYS A 222 -22.09 0.70 -5.13
C LYS A 222 -20.65 0.70 -5.68
N LYS A 223 -20.34 1.60 -6.62
CA LYS A 223 -18.97 1.78 -7.13
C LYS A 223 -18.01 2.29 -6.03
N ASP A 224 -18.48 3.17 -5.15
CA ASP A 224 -17.68 3.66 -4.02
C ASP A 224 -17.35 2.54 -3.02
N LEU A 225 -18.32 1.66 -2.75
CA LEU A 225 -18.13 0.44 -1.95
C LEU A 225 -17.12 -0.51 -2.60
N LEU A 226 -17.23 -0.73 -3.91
CA LEU A 226 -16.33 -1.61 -4.66
C LEU A 226 -14.90 -1.09 -4.63
N ILE A 227 -14.69 0.21 -4.80
CA ILE A 227 -13.35 0.82 -4.73
C ILE A 227 -12.78 0.69 -3.31
N ALA A 228 -13.55 0.99 -2.27
CA ALA A 228 -13.10 0.83 -0.88
C ALA A 228 -12.70 -0.63 -0.58
N TYR A 229 -13.51 -1.59 -1.03
CA TYR A 229 -13.19 -3.01 -0.89
C TYR A 229 -11.93 -3.41 -1.69
N PHE A 230 -11.83 -2.95 -2.94
CA PHE A 230 -10.66 -3.18 -3.78
C PHE A 230 -9.37 -2.64 -3.16
N LEU A 231 -9.36 -1.41 -2.61
CA LEU A 231 -8.17 -0.83 -1.98
C LEU A 231 -7.69 -1.68 -0.79
N ALA A 232 -8.63 -2.15 0.04
CA ALA A 232 -8.31 -3.04 1.15
C ALA A 232 -7.80 -4.40 0.65
N ALA A 233 -8.51 -5.04 -0.29
CA ALA A 233 -8.17 -6.37 -0.80
C ALA A 233 -6.90 -6.41 -1.66
N ALA A 234 -6.60 -5.32 -2.36
CA ALA A 234 -5.38 -5.20 -3.14
C ALA A 234 -4.12 -5.00 -2.27
N THR A 235 -4.32 -4.62 -1.00
CA THR A 235 -3.28 -4.33 -0.01
C THR A 235 -3.07 -5.48 0.96
N ILE A 236 -4.14 -5.92 1.64
CA ILE A 236 -4.15 -7.06 2.56
C ILE A 236 -4.91 -8.19 1.87
N PHE A 237 -4.21 -9.10 1.21
CA PHE A 237 -4.85 -10.05 0.27
C PHE A 237 -4.97 -11.47 0.82
N GLU A 238 -4.30 -11.78 1.92
CA GLU A 238 -4.18 -13.12 2.47
C GLU A 238 -5.56 -13.66 2.92
N PRO A 239 -5.94 -14.90 2.59
CA PRO A 239 -7.26 -15.44 2.98
C PRO A 239 -7.52 -15.38 4.49
N ALA A 240 -6.50 -15.58 5.32
CA ALA A 240 -6.62 -15.52 6.78
C ALA A 240 -6.98 -14.13 7.33
N ARG A 241 -6.81 -13.06 6.54
CA ARG A 241 -6.97 -11.66 6.95
C ARG A 241 -8.29 -11.03 6.46
N THR A 242 -9.32 -11.85 6.22
CA THR A 242 -10.66 -11.39 5.81
C THR A 242 -11.22 -10.32 6.74
N LYS A 243 -11.10 -10.50 8.07
CA LYS A 243 -11.65 -9.54 9.04
C LYS A 243 -11.03 -8.16 8.90
N GLU A 244 -9.74 -8.09 8.60
CA GLU A 244 -9.01 -6.83 8.39
C GLU A 244 -9.47 -6.13 7.12
N ARG A 245 -9.58 -6.85 6.00
CA ARG A 245 -10.11 -6.29 4.74
C ARG A 245 -11.52 -5.74 4.89
N ILE A 246 -12.42 -6.56 5.43
CA ILE A 246 -13.83 -6.20 5.57
C ILE A 246 -13.97 -5.01 6.50
N LEU A 247 -13.28 -5.02 7.65
CA LEU A 247 -13.35 -3.92 8.59
C LEU A 247 -12.78 -2.64 7.97
N TRP A 248 -11.60 -2.70 7.33
CA TRP A 248 -11.02 -1.55 6.63
C TRP A 248 -12.01 -0.94 5.64
N ALA A 249 -12.54 -1.75 4.72
CA ALA A 249 -13.45 -1.27 3.68
C ALA A 249 -14.74 -0.67 4.27
N LYS A 250 -15.36 -1.35 5.25
CA LYS A 250 -16.55 -0.82 5.92
C LYS A 250 -16.25 0.45 6.71
N SER A 251 -15.10 0.53 7.39
CA SER A 251 -14.67 1.72 8.11
C SER A 251 -14.55 2.93 7.20
N GLN A 252 -13.94 2.78 6.01
CA GLN A 252 -13.89 3.86 5.00
C GLN A 252 -15.30 4.33 4.60
N ILE A 253 -16.21 3.40 4.34
CA ILE A 253 -17.59 3.73 3.98
C ILE A 253 -18.32 4.42 5.11
N VAL A 254 -18.21 3.94 6.35
CA VAL A 254 -18.84 4.57 7.51
C VAL A 254 -18.27 5.97 7.77
N CYS A 255 -16.95 6.17 7.65
CA CYS A 255 -16.36 7.50 7.71
C CYS A 255 -17.00 8.44 6.68
N ARG A 256 -17.15 8.00 5.43
CA ARG A 256 -17.83 8.77 4.37
C ARG A 256 -19.30 9.04 4.68
N MET A 257 -20.03 8.09 5.29
CA MET A 257 -21.41 8.29 5.72
C MET A 257 -21.49 9.39 6.80
N ILE A 258 -20.59 9.34 7.78
CA ILE A 258 -20.49 10.35 8.85
C ILE A 258 -20.15 11.72 8.25
N THR A 259 -19.14 11.82 7.39
CA THR A 259 -18.78 13.09 6.73
C THR A 259 -19.93 13.64 5.89
N SER A 260 -20.64 12.79 5.13
CA SER A 260 -21.82 13.17 4.35
C SER A 260 -22.93 13.73 5.25
N PHE A 261 -23.23 13.04 6.35
CA PHE A 261 -24.20 13.50 7.34
C PHE A 261 -23.81 14.84 7.99
N LEU A 262 -22.55 14.99 8.41
CA LEU A 262 -22.07 16.21 9.08
C LEU A 262 -22.00 17.42 8.15
N ASN A 263 -21.65 17.22 6.88
CA ASN A 263 -21.55 18.28 5.88
C ASN A 263 -22.89 18.63 5.22
N ASN A 264 -23.92 17.79 5.39
CA ASN A 264 -25.23 18.07 4.80
C ASN A 264 -25.88 19.29 5.48
N GLU A 265 -26.10 20.35 4.70
CA GLU A 265 -26.73 21.60 5.13
C GLU A 265 -28.16 21.41 5.65
N SER A 266 -28.86 20.36 5.20
CA SER A 266 -30.21 20.05 5.67
C SER A 266 -30.24 19.38 7.05
N THR A 267 -29.08 18.99 7.60
CA THR A 267 -29.00 18.32 8.90
C THR A 267 -28.94 19.35 10.03
N SER A 268 -29.94 19.32 10.91
CA SER A 268 -30.03 20.31 11.99
C SER A 268 -28.93 20.11 13.05
N PRO A 269 -28.53 21.17 13.77
CA PRO A 269 -27.61 21.04 14.90
C PRO A 269 -28.08 20.04 15.96
N GLU A 270 -29.39 19.95 16.20
CA GLU A 270 -29.99 18.98 17.12
C GLU A 270 -29.79 17.54 16.64
N GLN A 271 -29.94 17.28 15.33
CA GLN A 271 -29.67 15.95 14.76
C GLN A 271 -28.19 15.58 14.87
N LYS A 272 -27.27 16.52 14.64
CA LYS A 272 -25.83 16.31 14.82
C LYS A 272 -25.50 16.00 16.28
N SER A 273 -26.04 16.78 17.22
CA SER A 273 -25.88 16.55 18.67
C SER A 273 -26.49 15.22 19.12
N MET A 274 -27.66 14.85 18.59
CA MET A 274 -28.31 13.58 18.85
C MET A 274 -27.44 12.41 18.39
N PHE A 275 -26.86 12.50 17.19
CA PHE A 275 -25.93 11.49 16.68
C PHE A 275 -24.75 11.30 17.64
N PHE A 276 -24.02 12.35 18.02
CA PHE A 276 -22.88 12.23 18.92
C PHE A 276 -23.28 11.69 20.30
N THR A 277 -24.42 12.13 20.84
CA THR A 277 -24.96 11.64 22.11
C THR A 277 -25.26 10.15 22.05
N GLN A 278 -26.01 9.69 21.03
CA GLN A 278 -26.37 8.29 20.85
C GLN A 278 -25.16 7.41 20.54
N PHE A 279 -24.22 7.91 19.73
CA PHE A 279 -22.98 7.23 19.40
C PHE A 279 -22.16 6.93 20.66
N ASN A 280 -21.91 7.96 21.45
CA ASN A 280 -21.16 7.86 22.69
C ASN A 280 -21.90 6.99 23.73
N TYR A 281 -23.23 7.06 23.77
CA TYR A 281 -24.06 6.26 24.65
C TYR A 281 -24.11 4.77 24.26
N ASN A 282 -24.25 4.46 22.96
CA ASN A 282 -24.29 3.07 22.47
C ASN A 282 -22.95 2.37 22.62
N ILE A 283 -21.85 3.09 22.40
CA ILE A 283 -20.52 2.56 22.71
C ILE A 283 -20.42 2.20 24.20
N LYS A 284 -20.93 3.06 25.10
CA LYS A 284 -20.99 2.77 26.56
C LYS A 284 -21.93 1.62 26.93
N LEU A 285 -23.13 1.52 26.34
CA LEU A 285 -24.11 0.47 26.66
C LEU A 285 -23.67 -0.92 26.17
N LEU A 286 -22.90 -1.01 25.09
CA LEU A 286 -22.32 -2.27 24.65
C LEU A 286 -21.32 -2.85 25.65
N HIS A 287 -20.94 -2.11 26.71
CA HIS A 287 -20.17 -2.62 27.85
C HIS A 287 -21.05 -3.39 28.87
N LYS A 288 -22.39 -3.27 28.81
CA LYS A 288 -23.37 -3.86 29.74
C LYS A 288 -24.55 -4.57 29.01
N ALA A 289 -24.26 -5.71 28.38
CA ALA A 289 -25.17 -6.81 28.00
C ALA A 289 -26.33 -6.61 26.97
N LYS A 290 -26.53 -7.68 26.17
CA LYS A 290 -27.66 -8.15 25.33
C LYS A 290 -28.48 -7.10 24.54
N SER A 291 -28.34 -7.18 23.21
CA SER A 291 -29.36 -6.94 22.18
C SER A 291 -30.35 -5.83 22.51
N VAL A 292 -30.00 -4.59 22.12
CA VAL A 292 -30.96 -3.49 22.11
C VAL A 292 -31.94 -3.76 20.98
N LYS A 293 -33.18 -4.14 21.34
CA LYS A 293 -34.32 -4.17 20.42
C LYS A 293 -34.52 -2.77 19.83
N SER A 294 -34.66 -2.75 18.51
CA SER A 294 -34.88 -1.60 17.64
C SER A 294 -35.84 -0.55 18.21
N ILE A 295 -35.36 0.68 18.36
CA ILE A 295 -36.23 1.85 18.31
C ILE A 295 -36.43 2.11 16.82
N ILE A 296 -37.55 1.62 16.28
CA ILE A 296 -37.93 1.82 14.88
C ILE A 296 -38.24 3.31 14.71
N GLY A 297 -37.26 4.05 14.18
CA GLY A 297 -37.43 5.36 13.59
C GLY A 297 -36.70 5.36 12.25
N HIS A 298 -37.41 5.72 11.18
CA HIS A 298 -36.84 5.98 9.84
C HIS A 298 -36.00 7.28 9.82
N ASP A 299 -35.10 7.44 10.79
CA ASP A 299 -34.23 8.60 10.91
C ASP A 299 -32.81 8.25 10.45
N VAL A 300 -32.17 9.17 9.71
CA VAL A 300 -30.81 9.06 9.17
C VAL A 300 -29.81 8.77 10.29
N VAL A 301 -30.03 9.33 11.48
CA VAL A 301 -29.23 9.08 12.69
C VAL A 301 -29.28 7.60 13.08
N HIS A 302 -30.47 6.97 13.08
CA HIS A 302 -30.62 5.57 13.45
C HIS A 302 -29.92 4.64 12.45
N THR A 303 -30.04 4.91 11.14
CA THR A 303 -29.33 4.16 10.09
C THR A 303 -27.81 4.23 10.29
N LEU A 304 -27.27 5.42 10.55
CA LEU A 304 -25.84 5.62 10.78
C LEU A 304 -25.34 4.86 12.01
N ILE A 305 -26.06 4.95 13.12
CA ILE A 305 -25.76 4.26 14.37
C ILE A 305 -25.85 2.73 14.22
N SER A 306 -26.85 2.23 13.49
CA SER A 306 -27.01 0.80 13.19
C SER A 306 -25.83 0.29 12.38
N THR A 307 -25.45 1.02 11.32
CA THR A 307 -24.31 0.67 10.45
C THR A 307 -23.00 0.62 11.23
N LEU A 308 -22.78 1.58 12.12
CA LEU A 308 -21.60 1.60 12.99
C LEU A 308 -21.60 0.41 13.96
N SER A 309 -22.73 0.11 14.59
CA SER A 309 -22.84 -1.01 15.54
C SER A 309 -22.46 -2.33 14.89
N GLN A 310 -22.80 -2.48 13.60
CA GLN A 310 -22.48 -3.64 12.77
C GLN A 310 -21.03 -3.75 12.33
N LEU A 311 -20.22 -2.69 12.45
CA LEU A 311 -18.78 -2.79 12.18
C LEU A 311 -18.11 -3.81 13.10
N PHE A 312 -18.62 -3.99 14.32
CA PHE A 312 -17.97 -4.78 15.36
C PHE A 312 -18.80 -5.98 15.85
N GLU A 313 -20.05 -6.12 15.42
CA GLU A 313 -20.95 -7.15 15.93
C GLU A 313 -20.54 -8.56 15.47
N GLY A 314 -20.29 -9.47 16.41
CA GLY A 314 -20.02 -10.89 16.12
C GLY A 314 -18.67 -11.20 15.44
N ILE A 315 -17.88 -10.19 15.05
CA ILE A 315 -16.63 -10.38 14.30
C ILE A 315 -15.44 -10.69 15.21
N PHE A 316 -15.37 -10.02 16.37
CA PHE A 316 -14.21 -10.03 17.25
C PHE A 316 -14.55 -10.50 18.67
N ASN A 317 -13.52 -10.93 19.41
CA ASN A 317 -13.65 -11.20 20.83
C ASN A 317 -14.05 -9.92 21.60
N LYS A 318 -14.52 -10.08 22.83
CA LYS A 318 -15.02 -8.98 23.66
C LYS A 318 -14.00 -7.85 23.84
N TYR A 319 -12.72 -8.19 23.97
CA TYR A 319 -11.64 -7.24 24.24
C TYR A 319 -11.30 -6.40 23.01
N THR A 320 -11.03 -7.03 21.86
CA THR A 320 -10.79 -6.33 20.59
C THR A 320 -11.98 -5.45 20.21
N ASN A 321 -13.21 -5.93 20.42
CA ASN A 321 -14.43 -5.15 20.17
C ASN A 321 -14.50 -3.89 21.05
N HIS A 322 -14.12 -3.99 22.32
CA HIS A 322 -14.04 -2.86 23.24
C HIS A 322 -13.04 -1.81 22.75
N GLN A 323 -11.82 -2.22 22.40
CA GLN A 323 -10.79 -1.31 21.89
C GLN A 323 -11.21 -0.60 20.61
N LEU A 324 -11.80 -1.34 19.66
CA LEU A 324 -12.31 -0.76 18.42
C LEU A 324 -13.36 0.32 18.70
N LYS A 325 -14.32 0.04 19.60
CA LYS A 325 -15.32 1.02 20.01
C LYS A 325 -14.71 2.24 20.67
N ASP A 326 -13.71 2.07 21.53
CA ASP A 326 -13.04 3.20 22.17
C ASP A 326 -12.29 4.09 21.19
N VAL A 327 -11.60 3.51 20.20
CA VAL A 327 -10.92 4.29 19.16
C VAL A 327 -11.91 5.09 18.32
N TRP A 328 -13.03 4.48 17.92
CA TRP A 328 -14.10 5.17 17.19
C TRP A 328 -14.78 6.25 18.04
N ARG A 329 -14.93 6.04 19.35
CA ARG A 329 -15.38 7.03 20.32
C ARG A 329 -14.46 8.25 20.36
N VAL A 330 -13.15 8.02 20.53
CA VAL A 330 -12.16 9.10 20.60
C VAL A 330 -12.15 9.90 19.29
N TRP A 331 -12.17 9.23 18.13
CA TRP A 331 -12.25 9.90 16.83
C TRP A 331 -13.53 10.73 16.69
N SER A 332 -14.69 10.19 17.07
CA SER A 332 -15.97 10.89 17.00
C SER A 332 -16.01 12.13 17.91
N MET A 333 -15.43 12.07 19.11
CA MET A 333 -15.33 13.23 20.01
C MET A 333 -14.48 14.36 19.42
N LYS A 334 -13.42 14.05 18.67
CA LYS A 334 -12.62 15.06 17.96
C LYS A 334 -13.41 15.71 16.83
N ALA A 335 -14.16 14.90 16.08
CA ALA A 335 -15.07 15.40 15.05
C ALA A 335 -16.13 16.34 15.67
N GLU A 336 -16.75 15.98 16.79
CA GLU A 336 -17.77 16.81 17.46
C GLU A 336 -17.26 18.20 17.86
N LYS A 337 -16.05 18.28 18.40
CA LYS A 337 -15.47 19.53 18.91
C LYS A 337 -15.02 20.52 17.83
N GLY A 338 -15.10 20.14 16.55
CA GLY A 338 -14.61 20.96 15.46
C GLY A 338 -13.10 21.24 15.53
N GLU A 339 -12.34 20.40 16.26
CA GLU A 339 -10.87 20.50 16.34
C GLU A 339 -10.21 20.30 14.96
N THR A 340 -10.97 19.78 13.99
CA THR A 340 -10.62 19.67 12.57
C THR A 340 -11.66 20.41 11.74
N THR A 341 -11.24 21.38 10.92
CA THR A 341 -12.14 22.04 9.94
C THR A 341 -12.55 21.11 8.81
N ASP A 342 -11.85 19.98 8.63
CA ASP A 342 -12.17 18.88 7.72
C ASP A 342 -12.31 17.58 8.52
N TYR A 343 -13.54 17.05 8.62
CA TYR A 343 -13.86 15.80 9.32
C TYR A 343 -13.13 14.57 8.74
N SER A 344 -12.49 14.69 7.57
CA SER A 344 -11.68 13.63 6.97
C SER A 344 -10.20 13.68 7.34
N ALA A 345 -9.72 14.75 8.00
CA ALA A 345 -8.30 14.95 8.29
C ALA A 345 -7.70 13.85 9.19
N ASP A 346 -8.49 13.24 10.07
CA ASP A 346 -8.07 12.17 10.97
C ASP A 346 -8.52 10.75 10.52
N GLU A 347 -9.11 10.62 9.33
CA GLU A 347 -9.62 9.34 8.83
C GLU A 347 -8.51 8.28 8.71
N ALA A 348 -7.34 8.66 8.20
CA ALA A 348 -6.26 7.69 7.95
C ALA A 348 -5.76 7.06 9.26
N GLY A 349 -5.56 7.86 10.31
CA GLY A 349 -5.15 7.40 11.62
C GLY A 349 -6.19 6.50 12.29
N LEU A 350 -7.49 6.77 12.07
CA LEU A 350 -8.57 5.88 12.47
C LEU A 350 -8.49 4.53 11.74
N LEU A 351 -8.31 4.54 10.41
CA LEU A 351 -8.18 3.32 9.61
C LEU A 351 -6.97 2.48 10.02
N VAL A 352 -5.81 3.13 10.24
CA VAL A 352 -4.59 2.45 10.70
C VAL A 352 -4.81 1.80 12.06
N THR A 353 -5.33 2.57 13.02
CA THR A 353 -5.52 2.07 14.38
C THR A 353 -6.55 0.94 14.42
N THR A 354 -7.64 1.10 13.68
CA THR A 354 -8.67 0.05 13.50
C THR A 354 -8.06 -1.22 12.90
N SER A 355 -7.22 -1.09 11.88
CA SER A 355 -6.56 -2.22 11.23
C SER A 355 -5.56 -2.92 12.15
N ASN A 356 -4.74 -2.18 12.88
CA ASN A 356 -3.77 -2.76 13.83
C ASN A 356 -4.46 -3.44 15.04
N ILE A 357 -5.60 -2.93 15.52
CA ILE A 357 -6.40 -3.61 16.55
C ILE A 357 -7.00 -4.90 15.98
N CYS A 358 -7.54 -4.84 14.77
CA CYS A 358 -8.11 -5.99 14.06
C CYS A 358 -7.10 -7.11 13.83
N ALA A 359 -5.87 -6.75 13.46
CA ALA A 359 -4.74 -7.67 13.29
C ALA A 359 -4.23 -8.26 14.62
N GLY A 360 -4.71 -7.77 15.77
CA GLY A 360 -4.28 -8.21 17.10
C GLY A 360 -2.99 -7.56 17.59
N HIS A 361 -2.41 -6.62 16.84
CA HIS A 361 -1.13 -6.00 17.21
C HIS A 361 -1.22 -5.08 18.44
N ILE A 362 -2.40 -4.47 18.68
CA ILE A 362 -2.65 -3.55 19.81
C ILE A 362 -3.37 -4.26 20.97
N ALA A 363 -3.86 -5.49 20.75
CA ALA A 363 -4.78 -6.16 21.68
C ALA A 363 -4.17 -6.57 23.04
N PHE A 364 -2.88 -6.38 23.26
CA PHE A 364 -2.26 -6.68 24.57
C PHE A 364 -1.33 -5.56 25.05
N ASN A 365 -1.31 -4.40 24.36
CA ASN A 365 -0.41 -3.30 24.65
C ASN A 365 -1.03 -1.97 24.21
N GLU A 366 -2.06 -1.50 24.93
CA GLU A 366 -2.73 -0.22 24.62
C GLU A 366 -1.81 0.99 24.79
N ASP A 367 -0.78 0.87 25.63
CA ASP A 367 0.22 1.91 25.86
C ASP A 367 0.95 2.30 24.57
N ILE A 368 0.98 1.41 23.57
CA ILE A 368 1.58 1.69 22.26
C ILE A 368 0.91 2.87 21.54
N LEU A 369 -0.40 3.09 21.76
CA LEU A 369 -1.14 4.20 21.16
C LEU A 369 -0.66 5.56 21.69
N PHE A 370 -0.06 5.56 22.88
CA PHE A 370 0.50 6.74 23.52
C PHE A 370 2.01 6.88 23.30
N HIS A 371 2.64 5.91 22.62
CA HIS A 371 4.06 5.98 22.29
C HIS A 371 4.32 7.11 21.28
N ASN A 372 5.36 7.91 21.52
CA ASN A 372 5.68 9.09 20.70
C ASN A 372 5.85 8.74 19.21
N GLU A 373 6.45 7.59 18.91
CA GLU A 373 6.62 7.13 17.53
C GLU A 373 5.28 6.81 16.85
N TYR A 374 4.34 6.17 17.56
CA TYR A 374 3.00 5.89 17.03
C TYR A 374 2.25 7.18 16.73
N ILE A 375 2.34 8.14 17.65
CA ILE A 375 1.74 9.47 17.50
C ILE A 375 2.34 10.19 16.29
N ASN A 376 3.67 10.12 16.10
CA ASN A 376 4.34 10.75 14.97
C ASN A 376 3.95 10.09 13.63
N LEU A 377 3.93 8.76 13.56
CA LEU A 377 3.44 8.01 12.39
C LEU A 377 1.99 8.39 12.05
N SER A 378 1.13 8.48 13.06
CA SER A 378 -0.28 8.85 12.90
C SER A 378 -0.45 10.28 12.37
N LYS A 379 0.22 11.26 12.98
CA LYS A 379 0.20 12.65 12.52
C LYS A 379 0.68 12.79 11.07
N LEU A 380 1.81 12.15 10.74
CA LEU A 380 2.38 12.21 9.40
C LEU A 380 1.47 11.53 8.37
N THR A 381 0.92 10.37 8.70
CA THR A 381 0.00 9.64 7.82
C THR A 381 -1.29 10.42 7.58
N ASN A 382 -1.85 11.06 8.61
CA ASN A 382 -3.01 11.96 8.47
C ASN A 382 -2.69 13.14 7.54
N LYS A 383 -1.56 13.82 7.76
CA LYS A 383 -1.11 14.93 6.91
C LYS A 383 -1.04 14.53 5.44
N ILE A 384 -0.35 13.41 5.15
CA ILE A 384 -0.19 12.86 3.80
C ILE A 384 -1.55 12.52 3.17
N CYS A 385 -2.39 11.75 3.87
CA CYS A 385 -3.66 11.28 3.33
C CYS A 385 -4.64 12.43 3.09
N HIS A 386 -4.63 13.44 3.96
CA HIS A 386 -5.42 14.66 3.77
C HIS A 386 -4.97 15.44 2.52
N GLN A 387 -3.67 15.66 2.33
CA GLN A 387 -3.15 16.30 1.11
C GLN A 387 -3.52 15.53 -0.17
N LEU A 388 -3.37 14.20 -0.15
CA LEU A 388 -3.71 13.32 -1.28
C LEU A 388 -5.21 13.37 -1.61
N ARG A 389 -6.08 13.42 -0.60
CA ARG A 389 -7.52 13.56 -0.81
C ARG A 389 -7.89 14.91 -1.42
N GLN A 390 -7.23 15.99 -0.98
CA GLN A 390 -7.41 17.30 -1.61
C GLN A 390 -6.99 17.30 -3.08
N ILE A 391 -5.89 16.63 -3.41
CA ILE A 391 -5.43 16.44 -4.80
C ILE A 391 -6.48 15.66 -5.60
N GLN A 392 -6.98 14.55 -5.07
CA GLN A 392 -8.01 13.74 -5.71
C GLN A 392 -9.28 14.55 -6.01
N ASN A 393 -9.81 15.26 -5.02
CA ASN A 393 -11.02 16.09 -5.17
C ASN A 393 -10.82 17.18 -6.24
N ARG A 394 -9.62 17.78 -6.34
CA ARG A 394 -9.31 18.79 -7.37
C ARG A 394 -9.25 18.18 -8.78
N MET A 395 -8.75 16.96 -8.92
CA MET A 395 -8.72 16.27 -10.22
C MET A 395 -10.13 15.90 -10.70
N GLU A 396 -11.04 15.53 -9.80
CA GLU A 396 -12.45 15.30 -10.14
C GLU A 396 -13.15 16.57 -10.67
N ILE A 397 -12.66 17.76 -10.28
CA ILE A 397 -13.13 19.07 -10.77
C ILE A 397 -12.40 19.49 -12.07
N GLY A 398 -11.55 18.64 -12.65
CA GLY A 398 -10.92 18.85 -13.96
C GLY A 398 -9.59 19.60 -13.95
N THR A 399 -8.90 19.70 -12.80
CA THR A 399 -7.55 20.30 -12.73
C THR A 399 -6.43 19.30 -13.06
N SER A 400 -5.32 19.81 -13.61
CA SER A 400 -4.17 19.05 -14.14
C SER A 400 -3.54 18.05 -13.15
N LYS A 401 -3.03 16.92 -13.69
CA LYS A 401 -2.19 15.90 -13.01
C LYS A 401 -0.90 16.46 -12.38
N SER A 402 -0.52 17.71 -12.67
CA SER A 402 0.67 18.35 -12.10
C SER A 402 0.63 18.53 -10.57
N SER A 403 -0.54 18.33 -9.94
CA SER A 403 -0.74 18.53 -8.50
C SER A 403 -0.12 17.45 -7.60
N ILE A 404 0.11 16.23 -8.11
CA ILE A 404 0.73 15.15 -7.31
C ILE A 404 2.26 15.28 -7.19
N ASN A 405 2.89 16.06 -8.07
CA ASN A 405 4.32 16.37 -8.03
C ASN A 405 4.65 17.47 -6.99
N ASN A 406 4.01 17.42 -5.83
CA ASN A 406 4.24 18.34 -4.74
C ASN A 406 5.50 17.91 -3.95
N MET A 407 6.48 18.81 -3.86
CA MET A 407 7.74 18.58 -3.14
C MET A 407 7.52 18.28 -1.64
N GLU A 408 6.56 18.95 -0.99
CA GLU A 408 6.24 18.70 0.42
C GLU A 408 5.67 17.29 0.63
N LEU A 409 4.72 16.89 -0.23
CA LEU A 409 4.14 15.55 -0.18
C LEU A 409 5.20 14.45 -0.40
N GLU A 410 6.13 14.68 -1.33
CA GLU A 410 7.23 13.74 -1.57
C GLU A 410 8.13 13.62 -0.33
N GLN A 411 8.47 14.74 0.32
CA GLN A 411 9.27 14.75 1.56
C GLN A 411 8.54 14.05 2.72
N ASP A 412 7.24 14.30 2.89
CA ASP A 412 6.43 13.66 3.92
C ASP A 412 6.36 12.14 3.68
N MET A 413 6.16 11.70 2.43
CA MET A 413 6.18 10.28 2.07
C MET A 413 7.54 9.63 2.34
N GLN A 414 8.65 10.30 2.01
CA GLN A 414 9.99 9.81 2.35
C GLN A 414 10.18 9.68 3.86
N ALA A 415 9.73 10.66 4.64
CA ALA A 415 9.79 10.62 6.09
C ALA A 415 8.95 9.46 6.67
N LEU A 416 7.77 9.20 6.11
CA LEU A 416 6.93 8.07 6.51
C LEU A 416 7.62 6.74 6.21
N VAL A 417 8.20 6.60 5.02
CA VAL A 417 8.94 5.40 4.61
C VAL A 417 10.12 5.14 5.53
N LYS A 418 10.87 6.19 5.90
CA LYS A 418 11.97 6.11 6.86
C LYS A 418 11.49 5.56 8.21
N LEU A 419 10.48 6.19 8.83
CA LEU A 419 9.94 5.76 10.12
C LEU A 419 9.45 4.30 10.11
N VAL A 420 8.87 3.87 8.98
CA VAL A 420 8.33 2.51 8.84
C VAL A 420 9.41 1.45 8.64
N LEU A 421 10.49 1.77 7.91
CA LEU A 421 11.54 0.81 7.55
C LEU A 421 12.68 0.75 8.56
N GLU A 422 13.02 1.85 9.24
CA GLU A 422 14.05 1.86 10.28
C GLU A 422 13.65 0.96 11.47
N GLU A 423 14.63 0.34 12.12
CA GLU A 423 14.38 -0.43 13.33
C GLU A 423 13.99 0.50 14.49
N SER A 424 12.99 0.11 15.29
CA SER A 424 12.51 0.92 16.41
C SER A 424 11.80 0.07 17.47
N ALA A 425 11.33 0.73 18.54
CA ALA A 425 10.61 0.06 19.62
C ALA A 425 9.22 -0.43 19.21
N ILE A 426 8.60 0.17 18.17
CA ILE A 426 7.33 -0.28 17.65
C ILE A 426 7.56 -1.37 16.61
N ASP A 427 6.87 -2.50 16.81
CA ASP A 427 6.94 -3.63 15.89
C ASP A 427 6.63 -3.20 14.45
N ARG A 428 7.43 -3.74 13.53
CA ARG A 428 7.38 -3.36 12.12
C ARG A 428 6.03 -3.67 11.47
N SER A 429 5.32 -4.70 11.89
CA SER A 429 3.98 -5.02 11.38
C SER A 429 2.98 -3.89 11.66
N ILE A 430 3.13 -3.20 12.80
CA ILE A 430 2.29 -2.05 13.19
C ILE A 430 2.60 -0.86 12.31
N LYS A 431 3.89 -0.56 12.12
CA LYS A 431 4.36 0.55 11.29
C LYS A 431 3.96 0.35 9.83
N GLN A 432 4.05 -0.88 9.33
CA GLN A 432 3.72 -1.24 7.96
C GLN A 432 2.26 -0.90 7.60
N THR A 433 1.33 -0.98 8.56
CA THR A 433 -0.08 -0.58 8.37
C THR A 433 -0.22 0.90 8.02
N PHE A 434 0.60 1.79 8.59
CA PHE A 434 0.59 3.22 8.24
C PHE A 434 0.96 3.43 6.77
N LEU A 435 2.04 2.78 6.32
CA LEU A 435 2.46 2.86 4.93
C LEU A 435 1.41 2.25 3.99
N TYR A 436 0.77 1.14 4.37
CA TYR A 436 -0.31 0.55 3.58
C TYR A 436 -1.48 1.52 3.39
N VAL A 437 -1.96 2.15 4.47
CA VAL A 437 -3.04 3.15 4.36
C VAL A 437 -2.59 4.30 3.47
N ALA A 438 -1.44 4.92 3.72
CA ALA A 438 -0.92 6.02 2.90
C ALA A 438 -0.83 5.67 1.41
N LYS A 439 -0.36 4.46 1.07
CA LYS A 439 -0.27 3.99 -0.32
C LYS A 439 -1.63 3.82 -0.99
N THR A 440 -2.68 3.45 -0.25
CA THR A 440 -4.04 3.39 -0.85
C THR A 440 -4.57 4.77 -1.21
N PHE A 441 -4.32 5.79 -0.36
CA PHE A 441 -4.64 7.18 -0.67
C PHE A 441 -3.80 7.69 -1.83
N TYR A 442 -2.51 7.36 -1.86
CA TYR A 442 -1.61 7.78 -2.94
C TYR A 442 -2.04 7.16 -4.27
N TYR A 443 -2.34 5.85 -4.29
CA TYR A 443 -2.85 5.16 -5.46
C TYR A 443 -4.14 5.80 -5.98
N SER A 444 -5.07 6.15 -5.08
CA SER A 444 -6.37 6.75 -5.45
C SER A 444 -6.21 8.18 -6.00
N ALA A 445 -5.27 8.95 -5.46
CA ALA A 445 -4.93 10.29 -5.93
C ALA A 445 -4.01 10.28 -7.17
N TYR A 446 -3.35 9.18 -7.50
CA TYR A 446 -2.47 9.07 -8.66
C TYR A 446 -3.19 8.49 -9.90
N SER A 447 -4.05 7.51 -9.67
CA SER A 447 -4.69 6.72 -10.72
C SER A 447 -5.96 7.41 -11.25
N THR A 448 -6.22 7.31 -12.55
CA THR A 448 -7.50 7.79 -13.11
C THR A 448 -8.63 6.81 -12.80
N SER A 449 -9.88 7.26 -12.92
CA SER A 449 -11.06 6.40 -12.72
C SER A 449 -11.01 5.17 -13.65
N GLU A 450 -10.59 5.34 -14.89
CA GLU A 450 -10.49 4.25 -15.88
C GLU A 450 -9.40 3.24 -15.49
N MET A 451 -8.26 3.72 -14.98
CA MET A 451 -7.19 2.85 -14.50
C MET A 451 -7.63 2.04 -13.28
N ILE A 452 -8.34 2.69 -12.34
CA ILE A 452 -8.91 2.00 -11.17
C ILE A 452 -9.91 0.95 -11.61
N ASP A 453 -10.84 1.26 -12.52
CA ASP A 453 -11.84 0.31 -13.02
C ASP A 453 -11.17 -0.90 -13.70
N ALA A 454 -10.14 -0.66 -14.52
CA ALA A 454 -9.36 -1.73 -15.14
C ALA A 454 -8.64 -2.60 -14.10
N HIS A 455 -8.03 -2.00 -13.07
CA HIS A 455 -7.34 -2.73 -12.01
C HIS A 455 -8.31 -3.52 -11.14
N VAL A 456 -9.47 -2.96 -10.79
CA VAL A 456 -10.56 -3.65 -10.08
C VAL A 456 -10.97 -4.90 -10.85
N PHE A 457 -11.24 -4.77 -12.15
CA PHE A 457 -11.61 -5.90 -12.99
C PHE A 457 -10.53 -6.98 -13.01
N LYS A 458 -9.29 -6.61 -13.34
CA LYS A 458 -8.18 -7.55 -13.45
C LYS A 458 -7.85 -8.25 -12.13
N VAL A 459 -7.94 -7.55 -11.00
CA VAL A 459 -7.53 -8.07 -9.69
C VAL A 459 -8.62 -8.90 -9.04
N LEU A 460 -9.88 -8.47 -9.10
CA LEU A 460 -10.97 -9.12 -8.37
C LEU A 460 -11.79 -10.10 -9.21
N PHE A 461 -11.84 -9.92 -10.54
CA PHE A 461 -12.83 -10.62 -11.37
C PHE A 461 -12.26 -11.36 -12.58
N GLU A 462 -11.00 -11.11 -12.95
CA GLU A 462 -10.34 -11.83 -14.04
C GLU A 462 -9.32 -12.85 -13.47
N PRO A 463 -9.61 -14.16 -13.55
CA PRO A 463 -8.69 -15.19 -13.08
C PRO A 463 -7.43 -15.24 -13.94
N ILE A 464 -6.31 -15.64 -13.34
CA ILE A 464 -5.09 -15.92 -14.09
C ILE A 464 -5.25 -17.28 -14.77
N VAL A 465 -5.17 -17.29 -16.09
CA VAL A 465 -5.26 -18.51 -16.93
C VAL A 465 -3.95 -19.28 -16.91
#